data_AF-A0A3A6R1P6-F1
#
_entry.id   AF-A0A3A6R1P6-F1
#
_cell.length_a   1.000
_cell.length_b   1.000
_cell.length_c   1.000
_cell.angle_alpha   90.00
_cell.angle_beta   90.00
_cell.angle_gamma   90.00
#
_symmetry.space_group_name_H-M   'P 1'
#
loop_
_entity.id
_entity.type
_entity.pdbx_description
1 polymer ?
#
loop_
_entity_poly.entity_id
_entity_poly.type
_entity_poly.pdbx_seq_one_letter_code
_entity_poly.pdbx_strand_id
1 'polypeptide(L)'
;MCEPESPAALTQLATQVTASVRYTERTNPNIEHFLSQCDAYLAFNEDEVVRSFVAQVKGKILHACSTFITQPTSDISAYRELLQKLARRRVRDPRLKVFTTNYDMCFETAASELGMVIIDGFSYTRRRRFDGKHFTYDIVRRESDSHEFAEGIFQLLKLHGSVSWSRENHEVYEDSQPTPENACLIYPAKGKYQQAFLQPHLELLSRFLEFLRQPNSCLVVSGFGFNDDHLSEPIYSALQSNPSLKLILCDFQCINHLHNRGFHGSSSYWGKFHDLAKRGFDVHFVSGSFSDLASHIPHLRTASPAEQLANAVKRIGR
;
A
#
# COMPACT_ATOMS: atom_id res chain seq x y z
N MET A 1 6.14 -21.21 11.53
CA MET A 1 7.27 -22.08 11.20
C MET A 1 7.96 -22.57 12.46
N CYS A 2 7.97 -21.76 13.53
CA CYS A 2 8.55 -22.14 14.81
C CYS A 2 7.52 -22.75 15.76
N GLU A 3 8.00 -23.49 16.74
CA GLU A 3 7.21 -23.99 17.87
C GLU A 3 6.64 -22.83 18.69
N PRO A 4 5.37 -22.88 19.13
CA PRO A 4 4.76 -21.81 19.94
C PRO A 4 5.52 -21.54 21.23
N GLU A 5 6.09 -22.58 21.84
CA GLU A 5 6.83 -22.52 23.11
C GLU A 5 8.33 -22.24 22.93
N SER A 6 8.85 -22.33 21.70
CA SER A 6 10.25 -22.05 21.37
C SER A 6 10.34 -21.36 20.01
N PRO A 7 10.29 -20.01 19.97
CA PRO A 7 10.31 -19.24 18.73
C PRO A 7 11.57 -19.44 17.87
N ALA A 8 12.63 -20.04 18.43
CA ALA A 8 13.86 -20.36 17.72
C ALA A 8 13.88 -21.78 17.11
N ALA A 9 13.01 -22.69 17.54
CA ALA A 9 12.96 -24.07 17.06
C ALA A 9 11.91 -24.22 15.96
N LEU A 10 12.27 -24.80 14.82
CA LEU A 10 11.33 -25.14 13.75
C LEU A 10 10.47 -26.34 14.15
N THR A 11 9.21 -26.36 13.72
CA THR A 11 8.38 -27.56 13.85
C THR A 11 8.96 -28.72 13.04
N GLN A 12 8.59 -29.96 13.37
CA GLN A 12 9.05 -31.14 12.62
C GLN A 12 8.73 -31.02 11.12
N LEU A 13 7.51 -30.59 10.79
CA LEU A 13 7.08 -30.36 9.41
C LEU A 13 7.88 -29.23 8.73
N ALA A 14 8.13 -28.12 9.44
CA ALA A 14 8.97 -27.04 8.90
C ALA A 14 10.42 -27.49 8.68
N THR A 15 10.95 -28.34 9.54
CA THR A 15 12.29 -28.93 9.39
C THR A 15 12.35 -29.82 8.14
N GLN A 16 11.35 -30.68 7.93
CA GLN A 16 11.24 -31.49 6.72
C GLN A 16 11.16 -30.63 5.46
N VAL A 17 10.28 -29.64 5.43
CA VAL A 17 10.09 -28.77 4.24
C VAL A 17 11.35 -27.97 3.94
N THR A 18 11.98 -27.36 4.95
CA THR A 18 13.23 -26.62 4.75
C THR A 18 14.37 -27.51 4.24
N ALA A 19 14.41 -28.78 4.63
CA ALA A 19 15.35 -29.75 4.09
C ALA A 19 15.03 -30.08 2.61
N SER A 20 13.77 -30.35 2.27
CA SER A 20 13.33 -30.64 0.88
C SER A 20 13.69 -29.51 -0.08
N VAL A 21 13.39 -28.26 0.29
CA VAL A 21 13.64 -27.09 -0.56
C VAL A 21 15.05 -26.52 -0.42
N ARG A 22 15.90 -27.14 0.41
CA ARG A 22 17.29 -26.73 0.70
C ARG A 22 17.40 -25.28 1.20
N TYR A 23 16.48 -24.88 2.09
CA TYR A 23 16.52 -23.57 2.76
C TYR A 23 17.41 -23.63 4.01
N THR A 24 18.61 -23.07 3.92
CA THR A 24 19.65 -23.15 4.96
C THR A 24 19.80 -21.90 5.82
N GLU A 25 19.19 -20.77 5.44
CA GLU A 25 19.28 -19.53 6.22
C GLU A 25 18.54 -19.69 7.56
N ARG A 26 19.26 -19.47 8.66
CA ARG A 26 18.79 -19.61 10.04
C ARG A 26 19.16 -18.43 10.93
N THR A 27 20.14 -17.63 10.52
CA THR A 27 20.62 -16.47 11.28
C THR A 27 19.71 -15.28 11.10
N ASN A 28 19.28 -15.01 9.86
CA ASN A 28 18.34 -13.95 9.51
C ASN A 28 17.27 -14.51 8.56
N PRO A 29 16.39 -15.39 9.07
CA PRO A 29 15.38 -16.03 8.24
C PRO A 29 14.45 -14.97 7.63
N ASN A 30 14.24 -15.09 6.33
CA ASN A 30 13.40 -14.19 5.56
C ASN A 30 12.30 -15.00 4.86
N ILE A 31 11.04 -14.67 5.20
CA ILE A 31 9.86 -15.38 4.68
C ILE A 31 9.75 -15.28 3.15
N GLU A 32 10.17 -14.16 2.57
CA GLU A 32 10.20 -13.97 1.11
C GLU A 32 11.19 -14.94 0.47
N HIS A 33 12.41 -15.03 0.99
CA HIS A 33 13.40 -15.98 0.49
C HIS A 33 12.92 -17.42 0.61
N PHE A 34 12.30 -17.76 1.74
CA PHE A 34 11.77 -19.11 1.96
C PHE A 34 10.65 -19.46 0.97
N LEU A 35 9.62 -18.62 0.86
CA LEU A 35 8.51 -18.86 -0.08
C LEU A 35 8.99 -18.89 -1.53
N SER A 36 9.96 -18.04 -1.89
CA SER A 36 10.60 -18.09 -3.21
C SER A 36 11.24 -19.44 -3.52
N GLN A 37 11.91 -20.03 -2.53
CA GLN A 37 12.59 -21.31 -2.69
C GLN A 37 11.58 -22.45 -2.80
N CYS A 38 10.48 -22.38 -2.03
CA CYS A 38 9.36 -23.31 -2.17
C CYS A 38 8.71 -23.23 -3.55
N ASP A 39 8.42 -22.03 -4.06
CA ASP A 39 7.82 -21.85 -5.39
C ASP A 39 8.76 -22.38 -6.49
N ALA A 40 10.06 -22.08 -6.40
CA ALA A 40 11.07 -22.60 -7.34
C ALA A 40 11.17 -24.13 -7.30
N TYR A 41 11.08 -24.74 -6.11
CA TYR A 41 11.07 -26.19 -5.95
C TYR A 41 9.81 -26.83 -6.55
N LEU A 42 8.63 -26.29 -6.23
CA LEU A 42 7.34 -26.79 -6.72
C LEU A 42 7.13 -26.60 -8.23
N ALA A 43 7.89 -25.70 -8.88
CA ALA A 43 7.87 -25.56 -10.33
C ALA A 43 8.39 -26.79 -11.08
N PHE A 44 9.20 -27.64 -10.43
CA PHE A 44 9.81 -28.82 -11.03
C PHE A 44 9.52 -30.12 -10.27
N ASN A 45 8.87 -30.06 -9.10
CA ASN A 45 8.64 -31.22 -8.24
C ASN A 45 7.17 -31.26 -7.79
N GLU A 46 6.53 -32.43 -7.98
CA GLU A 46 5.22 -32.71 -7.42
C GLU A 46 5.37 -33.19 -5.96
N ASP A 47 5.32 -32.26 -5.02
CA ASP A 47 5.47 -32.53 -3.59
C ASP A 47 4.30 -31.95 -2.81
N GLU A 48 3.35 -32.83 -2.44
CA GLU A 48 2.13 -32.43 -1.74
C GLU A 48 2.42 -31.92 -0.32
N VAL A 49 3.50 -32.39 0.32
CA VAL A 49 3.88 -31.94 1.66
C VAL A 49 4.34 -30.48 1.61
N VAL A 50 5.22 -30.14 0.65
CA VAL A 50 5.66 -28.76 0.46
C VAL A 50 4.50 -27.86 0.01
N ARG A 51 3.64 -28.34 -0.91
CA ARG A 51 2.45 -27.59 -1.37
C ARG A 51 1.50 -27.27 -0.22
N SER A 52 1.13 -28.27 0.58
CA SER A 52 0.25 -28.09 1.74
C SER A 52 0.88 -27.16 2.77
N PHE A 53 2.19 -27.27 3.03
CA PHE A 53 2.88 -26.38 3.95
C PHE A 53 2.87 -24.92 3.49
N VAL A 54 3.12 -24.66 2.20
CA VAL A 54 3.03 -23.32 1.62
C VAL A 54 1.61 -22.75 1.76
N ALA A 55 0.58 -23.55 1.49
CA ALA A 55 -0.81 -23.14 1.67
C ALA A 55 -1.11 -22.77 3.14
N GLN A 56 -0.61 -23.55 4.11
CA GLN A 56 -0.73 -23.23 5.53
C GLN A 56 -0.01 -21.93 5.92
N VAL A 57 1.17 -21.67 5.36
CA VAL A 57 1.90 -20.40 5.59
C VAL A 57 1.10 -19.22 5.03
N LYS A 58 0.59 -19.34 3.80
CA LYS A 58 -0.28 -18.31 3.18
C LYS A 58 -1.52 -18.06 4.03
N GLY A 59 -2.17 -19.12 4.53
CA GLY A 59 -3.32 -18.99 5.42
C GLY A 59 -2.99 -18.30 6.75
N LYS A 60 -1.80 -18.53 7.32
CA LYS A 60 -1.34 -17.80 8.51
C LYS A 60 -1.11 -16.31 8.23
N ILE A 61 -0.52 -15.97 7.08
CA ILE A 61 -0.33 -14.57 6.65
C ILE A 61 -1.69 -13.91 6.47
N LEU A 62 -2.59 -14.55 5.70
CA LEU A 62 -3.96 -14.05 5.47
C LEU A 62 -4.67 -13.80 6.79
N HIS A 63 -4.70 -14.79 7.69
CA HIS A 63 -5.33 -14.65 9.00
C HIS A 63 -4.72 -13.53 9.85
N ALA A 64 -3.40 -13.43 9.93
CA ALA A 64 -2.72 -12.39 10.71
C ALA A 64 -3.04 -10.99 10.17
N CYS A 65 -3.05 -10.82 8.85
CA CYS A 65 -3.37 -9.55 8.20
C CYS A 65 -4.87 -9.23 8.21
N SER A 66 -5.76 -10.21 8.31
CA SER A 66 -7.21 -9.99 8.42
C SER A 66 -7.66 -9.63 9.84
N THR A 67 -7.08 -10.25 10.86
CA THR A 67 -7.66 -10.24 12.22
C THR A 67 -7.07 -9.19 13.15
N PHE A 68 -5.87 -8.67 12.90
CA PHE A 68 -5.27 -7.71 13.83
C PHE A 68 -6.14 -6.46 14.02
N ILE A 69 -6.85 -6.03 12.97
CA ILE A 69 -7.66 -4.81 13.01
C ILE A 69 -8.87 -4.92 13.95
N THR A 70 -9.36 -6.14 14.20
CA THR A 70 -10.50 -6.39 15.10
C THR A 70 -10.08 -6.61 16.56
N GLN A 71 -8.79 -6.62 16.85
CA GLN A 71 -8.29 -6.77 18.21
C GLN A 71 -8.55 -5.49 19.01
N PRO A 72 -8.88 -5.58 20.32
CA PRO A 72 -9.09 -4.39 21.16
C PRO A 72 -7.88 -3.46 21.26
N THR A 73 -6.68 -3.97 21.00
CA THR A 73 -5.41 -3.23 21.00
C THR A 73 -5.10 -2.56 19.66
N SER A 74 -5.91 -2.78 18.63
CA SER A 74 -5.73 -2.17 17.31
C SER A 74 -5.95 -0.67 17.39
N ASP A 75 -5.04 0.11 16.83
CA ASP A 75 -5.19 1.56 16.68
C ASP A 75 -5.01 1.99 15.22
N ILE A 76 -6.09 2.53 14.65
CA ILE A 76 -6.11 3.12 13.30
C ILE A 76 -6.27 4.65 13.33
N SER A 77 -6.04 5.29 14.48
CA SER A 77 -6.12 6.75 14.68
C SER A 77 -5.36 7.53 13.61
N ALA A 78 -4.11 7.15 13.32
CA ALA A 78 -3.28 7.78 12.31
C ALA A 78 -3.90 7.73 10.90
N TYR A 79 -4.54 6.62 10.51
CA TYR A 79 -5.23 6.50 9.22
C TYR A 79 -6.42 7.46 9.15
N ARG A 80 -7.20 7.54 10.25
CA ARG A 80 -8.34 8.47 10.34
C ARG A 80 -7.89 9.92 10.26
N GLU A 81 -6.85 10.28 11.01
CA GLU A 81 -6.28 11.62 11.02
C GLU A 81 -5.77 12.03 9.63
N LEU A 82 -5.03 11.14 8.96
CA LEU A 82 -4.55 11.37 7.60
C LEU A 82 -5.70 11.61 6.62
N LEU A 83 -6.72 10.74 6.63
CA LEU A 83 -7.88 10.87 5.73
C LEU A 83 -8.67 12.14 6.02
N GLN A 84 -8.92 12.48 7.29
CA GLN A 84 -9.59 13.73 7.67
C GLN A 84 -8.86 14.97 7.13
N LYS A 85 -7.52 14.95 7.12
CA LYS A 85 -6.69 16.07 6.67
C LYS A 85 -6.55 16.14 5.15
N LEU A 86 -6.42 14.99 4.48
CA LEU A 86 -6.06 14.93 3.06
C LEU A 86 -7.20 14.59 2.10
N ALA A 87 -8.27 13.92 2.55
CA ALA A 87 -9.40 13.56 1.68
C ALA A 87 -10.49 14.64 1.64
N ARG A 88 -10.52 15.56 2.63
CA ARG A 88 -11.40 16.74 2.66
C ARG A 88 -10.79 17.92 1.90
N ARG A 89 -10.49 17.70 0.61
CA ARG A 89 -9.94 18.70 -0.30
C ARG A 89 -11.05 19.54 -0.94
N ARG A 90 -10.67 20.63 -1.61
CA ARG A 90 -11.58 21.34 -2.51
C ARG A 90 -12.11 20.37 -3.57
N VAL A 91 -13.39 20.46 -3.85
CA VAL A 91 -14.12 19.72 -4.89
C VAL A 91 -13.41 19.76 -6.26
N ARG A 92 -12.68 20.83 -6.56
CA ARG A 92 -11.96 21.04 -7.83
C ARG A 92 -10.53 20.51 -7.83
N ASP A 93 -9.97 20.21 -6.66
CA ASP A 93 -8.63 19.62 -6.57
C ASP A 93 -8.70 18.14 -6.96
N PRO A 94 -7.65 17.57 -7.55
CA PRO A 94 -7.57 16.14 -7.76
C PRO A 94 -7.81 15.37 -6.47
N ARG A 95 -8.55 14.26 -6.57
CA ARG A 95 -8.78 13.33 -5.44
C ARG A 95 -7.44 12.87 -4.88
N LEU A 96 -7.38 12.69 -3.55
CA LEU A 96 -6.27 12.00 -2.92
C LEU A 96 -6.16 10.59 -3.53
N LYS A 97 -4.96 10.18 -3.91
CA LYS A 97 -4.65 8.81 -4.33
C LYS A 97 -3.79 8.16 -3.27
N VAL A 98 -4.24 7.05 -2.71
CA VAL A 98 -3.51 6.24 -1.76
C VAL A 98 -3.06 4.97 -2.47
N PHE A 99 -1.75 4.83 -2.67
CA PHE A 99 -1.16 3.59 -3.13
C PHE A 99 -0.59 2.86 -1.93
N THR A 100 -0.94 1.59 -1.75
CA THR A 100 -0.43 0.78 -0.63
C THR A 100 -0.07 -0.63 -1.06
N THR A 101 1.00 -1.15 -0.46
CA THR A 101 1.41 -2.56 -0.56
C THR A 101 0.83 -3.40 0.58
N ASN A 102 0.16 -2.77 1.55
CA ASN A 102 -0.41 -3.47 2.69
C ASN A 102 -1.67 -4.24 2.29
N TYR A 103 -1.79 -5.46 2.80
CA TYR A 103 -2.95 -6.33 2.57
C TYR A 103 -4.15 -5.99 3.45
N ASP A 104 -3.91 -5.32 4.59
CA ASP A 104 -4.93 -5.03 5.60
C ASP A 104 -6.07 -4.14 5.09
N MET A 105 -7.08 -3.89 5.93
CA MET A 105 -8.23 -3.03 5.62
C MET A 105 -8.20 -1.68 6.37
N CYS A 106 -7.03 -1.20 6.83
CA CYS A 106 -6.96 -0.02 7.70
C CYS A 106 -7.53 1.26 7.07
N PHE A 107 -7.25 1.50 5.78
CA PHE A 107 -7.80 2.65 5.06
C PHE A 107 -9.31 2.53 4.86
N GLU A 108 -9.79 1.33 4.59
CA GLU A 108 -11.20 1.03 4.37
C GLU A 108 -12.02 1.22 5.65
N THR A 109 -11.54 0.65 6.76
CA THR A 109 -12.16 0.82 8.07
C THR A 109 -12.13 2.29 8.50
N ALA A 110 -10.99 2.98 8.35
CA ALA A 110 -10.89 4.41 8.67
C ALA A 110 -11.84 5.26 7.82
N ALA A 111 -11.96 4.99 6.51
CA ALA A 111 -12.90 5.69 5.64
C ALA A 111 -14.36 5.44 6.05
N SER A 112 -14.70 4.19 6.38
CA SER A 112 -16.03 3.81 6.86
C SER A 112 -16.41 4.55 8.14
N GLU A 113 -15.52 4.59 9.14
CA GLU A 113 -15.73 5.35 10.39
C GLU A 113 -15.91 6.85 10.17
N LEU A 114 -15.30 7.40 9.12
CA LEU A 114 -15.37 8.83 8.78
C LEU A 114 -16.53 9.19 7.84
N GLY A 115 -17.32 8.20 7.38
CA GLY A 115 -18.36 8.41 6.38
C GLY A 115 -17.83 8.84 5.01
N MET A 116 -16.61 8.41 4.67
CA MET A 116 -15.96 8.71 3.39
C MET A 116 -16.24 7.64 2.35
N VAL A 117 -16.15 8.00 1.07
CA VAL A 117 -16.31 7.07 -0.05
C VAL A 117 -14.95 6.75 -0.67
N ILE A 118 -14.75 5.48 -0.98
CA ILE A 118 -13.52 4.97 -1.59
C ILE A 118 -13.81 4.62 -3.05
N ILE A 119 -12.97 5.11 -3.94
CA ILE A 119 -12.89 4.63 -5.33
C ILE A 119 -11.70 3.65 -5.39
N ASP A 120 -11.98 2.35 -5.40
CA ASP A 120 -10.99 1.27 -5.29
C ASP A 120 -10.93 0.34 -6.52
N GLY A 121 -11.66 0.70 -7.59
CA GLY A 121 -11.74 -0.11 -8.81
C GLY A 121 -12.84 -1.18 -8.77
N PHE A 122 -13.55 -1.34 -7.66
CA PHE A 122 -14.71 -2.24 -7.59
C PHE A 122 -16.01 -1.53 -7.94
N SER A 123 -16.95 -2.29 -8.50
CA SER A 123 -18.31 -1.80 -8.74
C SER A 123 -19.05 -1.44 -7.45
N TYR A 124 -19.99 -0.51 -7.55
CA TYR A 124 -20.92 -0.15 -6.46
C TYR A 124 -22.19 -1.01 -6.49
N THR A 125 -22.05 -2.29 -6.86
CA THR A 125 -23.15 -3.26 -6.98
C THR A 125 -23.13 -4.23 -5.80
N ARG A 126 -24.22 -5.01 -5.62
CA ARG A 126 -24.34 -5.97 -4.51
C ARG A 126 -23.13 -6.91 -4.39
N ARG A 127 -22.71 -7.50 -5.49
CA ARG A 127 -21.46 -8.24 -5.59
C ARG A 127 -20.44 -7.30 -6.24
N ARG A 128 -19.51 -6.79 -5.44
CA ARG A 128 -18.53 -5.81 -5.89
C ARG A 128 -17.45 -6.53 -6.70
N ARG A 129 -17.38 -6.25 -8.00
CA ARG A 129 -16.43 -6.87 -8.93
C ARG A 129 -15.40 -5.84 -9.36
N PHE A 130 -14.13 -6.22 -9.36
CA PHE A 130 -13.05 -5.35 -9.84
C PHE A 130 -13.16 -5.14 -11.35
N ASP A 131 -13.08 -3.88 -11.77
CA ASP A 131 -12.98 -3.46 -13.17
C ASP A 131 -12.38 -2.05 -13.17
N GLY A 132 -11.20 -1.89 -13.80
CA GLY A 132 -10.41 -0.66 -13.77
C GLY A 132 -11.15 0.61 -14.20
N LYS A 133 -12.25 0.48 -14.95
CA LYS A 133 -13.11 1.61 -15.31
C LYS A 133 -13.70 2.33 -14.11
N HIS A 134 -13.91 1.66 -12.96
CA HIS A 134 -14.52 2.30 -11.79
C HIS A 134 -13.64 3.40 -11.20
N PHE A 135 -12.32 3.34 -11.41
CA PHE A 135 -11.42 4.44 -11.05
C PHE A 135 -11.60 5.70 -11.92
N THR A 136 -12.30 5.61 -13.06
CA THR A 136 -12.64 6.77 -13.90
C THR A 136 -13.97 7.41 -13.53
N TYR A 137 -14.76 6.78 -12.66
CA TYR A 137 -16.00 7.33 -12.16
C TYR A 137 -15.75 8.19 -10.92
N ASP A 138 -16.61 9.19 -10.73
CA ASP A 138 -16.64 10.04 -9.55
C ASP A 138 -18.11 10.28 -9.15
N ILE A 139 -18.34 10.74 -7.92
CA ILE A 139 -19.66 10.96 -7.35
C ILE A 139 -19.95 12.45 -7.34
N VAL A 140 -21.10 12.81 -7.91
CA VAL A 140 -21.61 14.18 -7.99
C VAL A 140 -22.82 14.31 -7.08
N ARG A 141 -22.78 15.27 -6.15
CA ARG A 141 -23.95 15.70 -5.39
C ARG A 141 -24.78 16.62 -6.29
N ARG A 142 -26.06 16.29 -6.46
CA ARG A 142 -27.01 17.08 -7.24
C ARG A 142 -27.97 17.76 -6.27
N GLU A 143 -28.00 19.08 -6.33
CA GLU A 143 -29.01 19.92 -5.70
C GLU A 143 -29.80 20.62 -6.81
N SER A 144 -30.98 21.16 -6.51
CA SER A 144 -31.95 21.65 -7.50
C SER A 144 -31.35 22.54 -8.59
N ASP A 145 -30.35 23.37 -8.25
CA ASP A 145 -29.69 24.30 -9.16
C ASP A 145 -28.16 24.14 -9.25
N SER A 146 -27.57 23.08 -8.68
CA SER A 146 -26.11 22.89 -8.69
C SER A 146 -25.65 21.43 -8.79
N HIS A 147 -24.51 21.25 -9.43
CA HIS A 147 -23.84 19.96 -9.57
C HIS A 147 -22.40 20.12 -9.09
N GLU A 148 -22.10 19.56 -7.92
CA GLU A 148 -20.75 19.62 -7.33
C GLU A 148 -20.23 18.21 -7.07
N PHE A 149 -18.94 17.97 -7.25
CA PHE A 149 -18.36 16.70 -6.81
C PHE A 149 -18.53 16.54 -5.29
N ALA A 150 -18.87 15.35 -4.84
CA ALA A 150 -19.02 15.07 -3.42
C ALA A 150 -17.64 15.15 -2.72
N GLU A 151 -17.61 15.72 -1.51
CA GLU A 151 -16.41 15.76 -0.67
C GLU A 151 -16.16 14.42 0.04
N GLY A 152 -14.96 14.25 0.63
CA GLY A 152 -14.65 13.05 1.41
C GLY A 152 -14.51 11.80 0.55
N ILE A 153 -13.98 11.96 -0.67
CA ILE A 153 -13.74 10.87 -1.61
C ILE A 153 -12.26 10.81 -1.94
N PHE A 154 -11.69 9.60 -1.91
CA PHE A 154 -10.32 9.33 -2.31
C PHE A 154 -10.23 8.04 -3.12
N GLN A 155 -9.14 7.89 -3.88
CA GLN A 155 -8.84 6.67 -4.61
C GLN A 155 -7.90 5.79 -3.77
N LEU A 156 -8.23 4.51 -3.62
CA LEU A 156 -7.41 3.53 -2.91
C LEU A 156 -6.92 2.47 -3.88
N LEU A 157 -5.61 2.29 -3.98
CA LEU A 157 -4.97 1.37 -4.91
C LEU A 157 -4.08 0.40 -4.11
N LYS A 158 -4.58 -0.81 -3.89
CA LYS A 158 -3.92 -1.90 -3.15
C LYS A 158 -3.01 -2.69 -4.10
N LEU A 159 -1.80 -2.20 -4.33
CA LEU A 159 -0.87 -2.70 -5.35
C LEU A 159 -0.60 -4.21 -5.24
N HIS A 160 -0.57 -4.75 -4.01
CA HIS A 160 -0.35 -6.17 -3.75
C HIS A 160 -1.62 -6.95 -3.37
N GLY A 161 -2.80 -6.35 -3.55
CA GLY A 161 -4.08 -6.95 -3.20
C GLY A 161 -4.52 -6.64 -1.77
N SER A 162 -5.65 -7.22 -1.39
CA SER A 162 -6.23 -7.07 -0.04
C SER A 162 -6.67 -8.41 0.52
N VAL A 163 -6.66 -8.53 1.85
CA VAL A 163 -7.25 -9.64 2.59
C VAL A 163 -8.76 -9.75 2.43
N SER A 164 -9.40 -8.77 1.78
CA SER A 164 -10.81 -8.78 1.43
C SER A 164 -11.06 -9.09 -0.05
N TRP A 165 -10.07 -9.58 -0.80
CA TRP A 165 -10.23 -9.88 -2.23
C TRP A 165 -10.15 -11.38 -2.48
N SER A 166 -11.12 -11.92 -3.21
CA SER A 166 -11.06 -13.29 -3.74
C SER A 166 -11.06 -13.29 -5.26
N ARG A 167 -10.40 -14.29 -5.83
CA ARG A 167 -10.38 -14.57 -7.25
C ARG A 167 -11.26 -15.78 -7.53
N GLU A 168 -12.21 -15.58 -8.41
CA GLU A 168 -13.05 -16.64 -8.94
C GLU A 168 -12.89 -16.67 -10.46
N ASN A 169 -12.33 -17.77 -10.97
CA ASN A 169 -11.90 -17.87 -12.36
C ASN A 169 -10.90 -16.76 -12.73
N HIS A 170 -11.29 -15.83 -13.61
CA HIS A 170 -10.48 -14.71 -14.06
C HIS A 170 -10.92 -13.37 -13.47
N GLU A 171 -11.96 -13.37 -12.63
CA GLU A 171 -12.54 -12.17 -12.05
C GLU A 171 -12.18 -12.05 -10.57
N VAL A 172 -12.10 -10.81 -10.10
CA VAL A 172 -11.81 -10.51 -8.69
C VAL A 172 -13.01 -9.82 -8.07
N TYR A 173 -13.34 -10.27 -6.87
CA TYR A 173 -14.48 -9.82 -6.09
C TYR A 173 -14.03 -9.38 -4.71
N GLU A 174 -14.76 -8.41 -4.15
CA GLU A 174 -14.67 -8.16 -2.73
C GLU A 174 -15.36 -9.31 -1.98
N ASP A 175 -14.66 -9.86 -1.00
CA ASP A 175 -15.04 -11.02 -0.22
C ASP A 175 -14.64 -10.78 1.23
N SER A 176 -15.58 -10.93 2.15
CA SER A 176 -15.32 -10.76 3.58
C SER A 176 -14.44 -11.86 4.18
N GLN A 177 -14.39 -13.04 3.54
CA GLN A 177 -13.72 -14.22 4.08
C GLN A 177 -13.09 -15.08 2.97
N PRO A 178 -12.11 -14.52 2.22
CA PRO A 178 -11.38 -15.32 1.24
C PRO A 178 -10.63 -16.47 1.93
N THR A 179 -10.49 -17.58 1.22
CA THR A 179 -9.66 -18.71 1.64
C THR A 179 -8.23 -18.54 1.10
N PRO A 180 -7.22 -19.22 1.66
CA PRO A 180 -5.85 -19.13 1.16
C PRO A 180 -5.69 -19.49 -0.33
N GLU A 181 -6.59 -20.33 -0.85
CA GLU A 181 -6.59 -20.81 -2.23
C GLU A 181 -7.16 -19.79 -3.21
N ASN A 182 -8.16 -19.01 -2.80
CA ASN A 182 -8.82 -18.02 -3.66
C ASN A 182 -8.41 -16.57 -3.36
N ALA A 183 -7.72 -16.30 -2.25
CA ALA A 183 -7.30 -14.95 -1.87
C ALA A 183 -6.47 -14.30 -2.98
N CYS A 184 -6.87 -13.10 -3.40
CA CYS A 184 -6.19 -12.34 -4.43
C CYS A 184 -5.11 -11.43 -3.81
N LEU A 185 -4.02 -12.05 -3.38
CA LEU A 185 -2.86 -11.40 -2.75
C LEU A 185 -1.56 -11.74 -3.49
N ILE A 186 -0.68 -10.75 -3.59
CA ILE A 186 0.72 -10.97 -3.97
C ILE A 186 1.50 -11.30 -2.71
N TYR A 187 1.69 -12.58 -2.42
CA TYR A 187 2.48 -13.01 -1.27
C TYR A 187 3.97 -12.66 -1.44
N PRO A 188 4.72 -12.45 -0.34
CA PRO A 188 6.14 -12.14 -0.42
C PRO A 188 6.90 -13.36 -0.95
N ALA A 189 7.20 -13.37 -2.24
CA ALA A 189 8.04 -14.36 -2.92
C ALA A 189 8.67 -13.71 -4.16
N LYS A 190 9.87 -14.12 -4.60
CA LYS A 190 10.54 -13.57 -5.80
C LYS A 190 9.71 -13.73 -7.08
N GLY A 191 8.87 -14.77 -7.15
CA GLY A 191 7.91 -14.98 -8.23
C GLY A 191 6.78 -13.94 -8.29
N LYS A 192 6.63 -13.09 -7.25
CA LYS A 192 5.63 -12.02 -7.17
C LYS A 192 5.64 -11.06 -8.34
N TYR A 193 6.80 -10.88 -8.98
CA TYR A 193 6.95 -10.02 -10.15
C TYR A 193 5.96 -10.41 -11.25
N GLN A 194 5.83 -11.71 -11.56
CA GLN A 194 4.91 -12.17 -12.60
C GLN A 194 3.43 -11.94 -12.22
N GLN A 195 3.11 -12.09 -10.93
CA GLN A 195 1.76 -11.86 -10.42
C GLN A 195 1.34 -10.39 -10.51
N ALA A 196 2.28 -9.45 -10.41
CA ALA A 196 2.02 -8.02 -10.59
C ALA A 196 1.54 -7.66 -12.01
N PHE A 197 1.80 -8.51 -13.02
CA PHE A 197 1.31 -8.33 -14.40
C PHE A 197 -0.01 -9.03 -14.70
N LEU A 198 -0.63 -9.67 -13.69
CA LEU A 198 -1.97 -10.21 -13.79
C LEU A 198 -2.99 -9.18 -13.27
N GLN A 199 -4.20 -9.19 -13.85
CA GLN A 199 -5.31 -8.40 -13.32
C GLN A 199 -5.69 -8.91 -11.93
N PRO A 200 -5.93 -8.06 -10.92
CA PRO A 200 -6.13 -6.60 -10.99
C PRO A 200 -4.84 -5.78 -10.84
N HIS A 201 -3.72 -6.40 -10.44
CA HIS A 201 -2.48 -5.71 -10.08
C HIS A 201 -1.88 -4.93 -11.25
N LEU A 202 -2.02 -5.43 -12.48
CA LEU A 202 -1.56 -4.73 -13.67
C LEU A 202 -2.23 -3.35 -13.84
N GLU A 203 -3.54 -3.26 -13.62
CA GLU A 203 -4.29 -2.00 -13.67
C GLU A 203 -3.82 -1.04 -12.57
N LEU A 204 -3.65 -1.54 -11.35
CA LEU A 204 -3.22 -0.74 -10.20
C LEU A 204 -1.79 -0.21 -10.38
N LEU A 205 -0.88 -1.05 -10.87
CA LEU A 205 0.48 -0.67 -11.23
C LEU A 205 0.49 0.36 -12.36
N SER A 206 -0.33 0.16 -13.39
CA SER A 206 -0.43 1.11 -14.52
C SER A 206 -0.83 2.51 -14.04
N ARG A 207 -1.80 2.61 -13.12
CA ARG A 207 -2.22 3.87 -12.50
C ARG A 207 -1.16 4.50 -11.61
N PHE A 208 -0.38 3.68 -10.90
CA PHE A 208 0.78 4.16 -10.15
C PHE A 208 1.83 4.77 -11.07
N LEU A 209 2.20 4.07 -12.15
CA LEU A 209 3.15 4.57 -13.15
C LEU A 209 2.63 5.81 -13.90
N GLU A 210 1.32 5.90 -14.13
CA GLU A 210 0.69 7.12 -14.66
C GLU A 210 0.86 8.30 -13.68
N PHE A 211 0.56 8.10 -12.40
CA PHE A 211 0.71 9.13 -11.37
C PHE A 211 2.14 9.68 -11.30
N LEU A 212 3.16 8.81 -11.33
CA LEU A 212 4.56 9.23 -11.29
C LEU A 212 4.97 10.16 -12.45
N ARG A 213 4.27 10.08 -13.58
CA ARG A 213 4.49 10.92 -14.76
C ARG A 213 3.69 12.21 -14.76
N GLN A 214 2.76 12.38 -13.81
CA GLN A 214 1.94 13.59 -13.74
C GLN A 214 2.82 14.80 -13.34
N PRO A 215 2.74 15.93 -14.05
CA PRO A 215 3.47 17.13 -13.68
C PRO A 215 2.90 17.73 -12.38
N ASN A 216 3.75 18.43 -11.63
CA ASN A 216 3.40 19.13 -10.38
C ASN A 216 2.72 18.20 -9.35
N SER A 217 3.18 16.96 -9.26
CA SER A 217 2.70 15.96 -8.33
C SER A 217 3.65 15.81 -7.14
N CYS A 218 3.11 15.42 -5.99
CA CYS A 218 3.88 15.13 -4.79
C CYS A 218 3.57 13.69 -4.35
N LEU A 219 4.59 12.84 -4.32
CA LEU A 219 4.52 11.51 -3.74
C LEU A 219 5.02 11.56 -2.30
N VAL A 220 4.16 11.19 -1.36
CA VAL A 220 4.54 10.98 0.04
C VAL A 220 4.58 9.49 0.29
N VAL A 221 5.73 8.98 0.71
CA VAL A 221 5.95 7.57 1.04
C VAL A 221 6.18 7.45 2.54
N SER A 222 5.46 6.53 3.19
CA SER A 222 5.59 6.30 4.63
C SER A 222 5.72 4.81 4.93
N GLY A 223 6.77 4.42 5.65
CA GLY A 223 6.96 3.03 6.11
C GLY A 223 7.19 2.01 4.99
N PHE A 224 7.71 2.45 3.84
CA PHE A 224 8.01 1.56 2.71
C PHE A 224 9.52 1.35 2.58
N GLY A 225 9.96 0.10 2.72
CA GLY A 225 11.38 -0.26 2.75
C GLY A 225 12.11 -0.23 1.40
N PHE A 226 11.39 -0.02 0.28
CA PHE A 226 11.93 -0.06 -1.09
C PHE A 226 12.57 -1.39 -1.49
N ASN A 227 12.09 -2.52 -0.97
CA ASN A 227 12.55 -3.86 -1.35
C ASN A 227 11.84 -4.40 -2.61
N ASP A 228 10.76 -3.75 -3.05
CA ASP A 228 10.03 -4.12 -4.27
C ASP A 228 10.57 -3.30 -5.46
N ASP A 229 11.42 -3.92 -6.29
CA ASP A 229 12.04 -3.25 -7.45
C ASP A 229 11.01 -2.72 -8.46
N HIS A 230 9.90 -3.44 -8.67
CA HIS A 230 8.84 -3.05 -9.60
C HIS A 230 8.07 -1.79 -9.17
N LEU A 231 8.24 -1.35 -7.93
CA LEU A 231 7.72 -0.07 -7.42
C LEU A 231 8.83 0.95 -7.20
N SER A 232 9.98 0.51 -6.70
CA SER A 232 11.09 1.37 -6.29
C SER A 232 11.85 1.95 -7.48
N GLU A 233 12.15 1.14 -8.50
CA GLU A 233 12.85 1.61 -9.71
C GLU A 233 12.01 2.62 -10.50
N PRO A 234 10.69 2.44 -10.70
CA PRO A 234 9.85 3.48 -11.29
C PRO A 234 9.87 4.81 -10.55
N ILE A 235 9.85 4.83 -9.20
CA ILE A 235 9.95 6.08 -8.43
C ILE A 235 11.29 6.77 -8.71
N TYR A 236 12.38 6.01 -8.65
CA TYR A 236 13.73 6.52 -8.91
C TYR A 236 13.91 7.06 -10.33
N SER A 237 13.37 6.37 -11.33
CA SER A 237 13.38 6.80 -12.73
C SER A 237 12.47 8.03 -12.97
N ALA A 238 11.30 8.06 -12.33
CA ALA A 238 10.37 9.18 -12.43
C ALA A 238 10.97 10.48 -11.91
N LEU A 239 11.69 10.45 -10.77
CA LEU A 239 12.38 11.65 -10.26
C LEU A 239 13.38 12.24 -11.27
N GLN A 240 14.05 11.40 -12.04
CA GLN A 240 15.04 11.84 -13.03
C GLN A 240 14.41 12.37 -14.32
N SER A 241 13.22 11.86 -14.68
CA SER A 241 12.53 12.19 -15.94
C SER A 241 11.39 13.20 -15.79
N ASN A 242 10.87 13.40 -14.58
CA ASN A 242 9.83 14.37 -14.23
C ASN A 242 10.39 15.38 -13.22
N PRO A 243 10.96 16.51 -13.67
CA PRO A 243 11.56 17.52 -12.78
C PRO A 243 10.59 18.19 -11.80
N SER A 244 9.27 18.04 -12.02
CA SER A 244 8.23 18.61 -11.17
C SER A 244 7.69 17.62 -10.12
N LEU A 245 8.16 16.37 -10.13
CA LEU A 245 7.80 15.37 -9.13
C LEU A 245 8.55 15.67 -7.84
N LYS A 246 7.79 15.90 -6.77
CA LYS A 246 8.31 15.97 -5.41
C LYS A 246 8.18 14.62 -4.72
N LEU A 247 9.23 14.20 -4.00
CA LEU A 247 9.21 13.00 -3.18
C LEU A 247 9.46 13.36 -1.71
N ILE A 248 8.57 12.93 -0.82
CA ILE A 248 8.75 13.01 0.63
C ILE A 248 8.81 11.59 1.18
N LEU A 249 9.91 11.24 1.82
CA LEU A 249 10.16 9.93 2.40
C LEU A 249 10.09 10.02 3.92
N CYS A 250 9.15 9.28 4.52
CA CYS A 250 8.97 9.19 5.96
C CYS A 250 9.20 7.75 6.45
N ASP A 251 10.14 7.56 7.36
CA ASP A 251 10.35 6.27 8.02
C ASP A 251 10.98 6.47 9.41
N PHE A 252 10.66 5.60 10.37
CA PHE A 252 11.22 5.69 11.72
C PHE A 252 12.72 5.36 11.75
N GLN A 253 13.20 4.59 10.77
CA GLN A 253 14.62 4.27 10.53
C GLN A 253 15.22 5.06 9.37
N CYS A 254 14.59 6.16 8.94
CA CYS A 254 15.02 6.95 7.79
C CYS A 254 16.53 7.27 7.81
N ILE A 255 17.05 7.75 8.95
CA ILE A 255 18.47 8.05 9.12
C ILE A 255 19.35 6.79 8.95
N ASN A 256 18.94 5.67 9.56
CA ASN A 256 19.68 4.40 9.44
C ASN A 256 19.72 3.91 8.00
N HIS A 257 18.59 3.96 7.29
CA HIS A 257 18.52 3.57 5.89
C HIS A 257 19.42 4.43 4.98
N LEU A 258 19.47 5.74 5.24
CA LEU A 258 20.35 6.68 4.55
C LEU A 258 21.83 6.38 4.77
N HIS A 259 22.23 5.98 5.97
CA HIS A 259 23.62 5.60 6.27
C HIS A 259 23.98 4.23 5.72
N ASN A 260 23.05 3.27 5.81
CA ASN A 260 23.26 1.90 5.38
C ASN A 260 23.40 1.74 3.87
N ARG A 261 22.75 2.58 3.06
CA ARG A 261 22.92 2.64 1.58
C ARG A 261 22.89 1.27 0.86
N GLY A 262 22.00 0.37 1.25
CA GLY A 262 21.91 -0.98 0.66
C GLY A 262 22.49 -2.10 1.51
N PHE A 263 23.11 -1.80 2.64
CA PHE A 263 23.66 -2.77 3.58
C PHE A 263 22.75 -2.93 4.81
N HIS A 264 23.04 -3.92 5.65
CA HIS A 264 22.34 -4.15 6.94
C HIS A 264 20.81 -4.15 6.85
N GLY A 265 20.26 -4.80 5.80
CA GLY A 265 18.81 -4.93 5.61
C GLY A 265 18.11 -3.69 5.02
N SER A 266 18.85 -2.62 4.70
CA SER A 266 18.29 -1.45 4.02
C SER A 266 18.37 -1.61 2.51
N SER A 267 17.35 -1.16 1.79
CA SER A 267 17.38 -1.14 0.32
C SER A 267 18.39 -0.13 -0.22
N SER A 268 18.99 -0.46 -1.37
CA SER A 268 19.93 0.44 -2.07
C SER A 268 19.26 1.73 -2.56
N TYR A 269 17.93 1.72 -2.76
CA TYR A 269 17.20 2.92 -3.22
C TYR A 269 17.26 4.07 -2.23
N TRP A 270 17.35 3.82 -0.92
CA TRP A 270 17.55 4.89 0.06
C TRP A 270 18.82 5.69 -0.23
N GLY A 271 19.91 5.02 -0.57
CA GLY A 271 21.15 5.65 -1.01
C GLY A 271 20.99 6.39 -2.34
N LYS A 272 20.29 5.79 -3.31
CA LYS A 272 20.03 6.41 -4.62
C LYS A 272 19.20 7.70 -4.50
N PHE A 273 18.15 7.71 -3.67
CA PHE A 273 17.33 8.91 -3.42
C PHE A 273 18.13 10.00 -2.72
N HIS A 274 19.00 9.63 -1.78
CA HIS A 274 19.90 10.58 -1.12
C HIS A 274 20.84 11.26 -2.12
N ASP A 275 21.41 10.48 -3.06
CA ASP A 275 22.27 11.02 -4.10
C ASP A 275 21.51 11.96 -5.05
N LEU A 276 20.24 11.67 -5.36
CA LEU A 276 19.39 12.60 -6.12
C LEU A 276 19.13 13.89 -5.33
N ALA A 277 18.80 13.80 -4.04
CA ALA A 277 18.61 14.99 -3.21
C ALA A 277 19.86 15.89 -3.21
N LYS A 278 21.06 15.31 -3.08
CA LYS A 278 22.34 16.03 -3.17
C LYS A 278 22.59 16.69 -4.52
N ARG A 279 22.03 16.13 -5.60
CA ARG A 279 22.09 16.69 -6.95
C ARG A 279 21.04 17.79 -7.19
N GLY A 280 20.23 18.14 -6.19
CA GLY A 280 19.22 19.20 -6.26
C GLY A 280 17.84 18.75 -6.72
N PHE A 281 17.57 17.44 -6.80
CA PHE A 281 16.21 16.95 -7.03
C PHE A 281 15.33 17.18 -5.78
N ASP A 282 14.02 17.36 -5.99
CA ASP A 282 13.05 17.69 -4.93
C ASP A 282 12.67 16.45 -4.11
N VAL A 283 13.65 15.95 -3.34
CA VAL A 283 13.56 14.77 -2.49
C VAL A 283 13.83 15.16 -1.04
N HIS A 284 12.86 14.89 -0.18
CA HIS A 284 12.90 15.23 1.23
C HIS A 284 12.81 14.00 2.11
N PHE A 285 13.52 14.03 3.22
CA PHE A 285 13.56 12.95 4.20
C PHE A 285 13.01 13.44 5.53
N VAL A 286 12.09 12.67 6.10
CA VAL A 286 11.46 12.90 7.40
C VAL A 286 11.69 11.64 8.24
N SER A 287 12.20 11.82 9.45
CA SER A 287 12.35 10.72 10.41
C SER A 287 11.12 10.68 11.30
N GLY A 288 10.36 9.58 11.24
CA GLY A 288 9.13 9.45 12.00
C GLY A 288 8.30 8.24 11.57
N SER A 289 7.41 7.80 12.46
CA SER A 289 6.39 6.80 12.15
C SER A 289 5.31 7.38 11.22
N PHE A 290 4.43 6.50 10.74
CA PHE A 290 3.23 6.92 10.01
C PHE A 290 2.32 7.84 10.86
N SER A 291 2.25 7.60 12.17
CA SER A 291 1.51 8.46 13.10
C SER A 291 2.13 9.85 13.20
N ASP A 292 3.46 9.94 13.28
CA ASP A 292 4.17 11.23 13.31
C ASP A 292 3.91 12.01 12.03
N LEU A 293 3.99 11.36 10.86
CA LEU A 293 3.64 11.96 9.58
C LEU A 293 2.21 12.49 9.57
N ALA A 294 1.24 11.65 9.95
CA ALA A 294 -0.18 12.03 9.99
C ALA A 294 -0.38 13.26 10.89
N SER A 295 0.29 13.31 12.05
CA SER A 295 0.20 14.42 13.00
C SER A 295 0.78 15.73 12.45
N HIS A 296 1.89 15.67 11.70
CA HIS A 296 2.57 16.84 11.14
C HIS A 296 1.89 17.43 9.91
N ILE A 297 1.05 16.66 9.22
CA ILE A 297 0.24 17.21 8.13
C ILE A 297 -0.73 18.24 8.72
N PRO A 298 -0.75 19.48 8.23
CA PRO A 298 -1.68 20.49 8.72
C PRO A 298 -3.11 20.14 8.30
N HIS A 299 -4.10 20.59 9.07
CA HIS A 299 -5.47 20.56 8.61
C HIS A 299 -5.62 21.49 7.40
N LEU A 300 -5.75 20.89 6.22
CA LEU A 300 -6.13 21.59 5.01
C LEU A 300 -7.64 21.91 5.08
N ARG A 301 -8.05 22.76 6.03
CA ARG A 301 -9.42 23.26 6.04
C ARG A 301 -9.60 24.14 4.81
N THR A 302 -10.43 23.68 3.89
CA THR A 302 -11.01 24.56 2.89
C THR A 302 -11.83 25.61 3.63
N ALA A 303 -11.40 26.87 3.60
CA ALA A 303 -12.23 27.96 4.11
C ALA A 303 -13.58 27.89 3.39
N SER A 304 -14.67 27.86 4.14
CA SER A 304 -16.02 27.96 3.61
C SER A 304 -16.18 29.24 2.77
N PRO A 305 -17.15 29.33 1.85
CA PRO A 305 -17.41 30.57 1.11
C PRO A 305 -17.57 31.80 2.04
N ALA A 306 -18.17 31.62 3.22
CA ALA A 306 -18.30 32.66 4.24
C ALA A 306 -16.94 33.05 4.85
N GLU A 307 -16.06 32.09 5.14
CA GLU A 307 -14.70 32.37 5.62
C GLU A 307 -13.81 32.97 4.53
N GLN A 308 -13.97 32.57 3.27
CA GLN A 308 -13.29 33.18 2.13
C GLN A 308 -13.72 34.63 1.93
N LEU A 309 -15.02 34.92 2.03
CA LEU A 309 -15.56 36.28 1.99
C LEU A 309 -15.05 37.10 3.17
N ALA A 310 -15.08 36.56 4.39
CA ALA A 310 -14.55 37.24 5.58
C ALA A 310 -13.04 37.54 5.45
N ASN A 311 -12.27 36.62 4.88
CA ASN A 311 -10.85 36.81 4.61
C ASN A 311 -10.59 37.82 3.48
N ALA A 312 -11.43 37.85 2.45
CA ALA A 312 -11.37 38.84 1.37
C ALA A 312 -11.70 40.25 1.89
N VAL A 313 -12.74 40.39 2.71
CA VAL A 313 -13.11 41.66 3.37
C VAL A 313 -12.00 42.14 4.31
N LYS A 314 -11.39 41.25 5.10
CA LYS A 314 -10.23 41.58 5.95
C LYS A 314 -9.00 42.03 5.17
N ARG A 315 -8.81 41.55 3.93
CA ARG A 315 -7.73 41.97 3.03
C ARG A 315 -7.96 43.32 2.38
N ILE A 316 -9.22 43.73 2.17
CA ILE A 316 -9.59 45.03 1.60
C ILE A 316 -9.56 46.14 2.67
N GLY A 317 -9.71 45.78 3.95
CA GLY A 317 -9.69 46.71 5.09
C GLY A 317 -8.31 47.02 5.69
N ARG A 318 -7.21 46.67 5.01
CA ARG A 318 -5.83 47.10 5.34
C ARG A 318 -5.26 47.91 4.19
#